data_AF-A0A377NDD0-F1
#
_entry.id   AF-A0A377NDD0-F1
#
_cell.length_a   1.000
_cell.length_b   1.000
_cell.length_c   1.000
_cell.angle_alpha   90.00
_cell.angle_beta   90.00
_cell.angle_gamma   90.00
#
_symmetry.space_group_name_H-M   'P 1'
#
loop_
_entity.id
_entity.type
_entity.pdbx_description
1 polymer ?
#
loop_
_entity_poly.entity_id
_entity_poly.type
_entity_poly.pdbx_seq_one_letter_code
_entity_poly.pdbx_strand_id
1 'polypeptide(L)' 'MAAAQGIDFIRPLKSSPLLEKELQAIRQDVAYLEKDRLMAPDVEAMRLWASRGQWPSVIEALLPSFN' A
#
# COMPACT_ATOMS: atom_id res chain seq x y z
N MET A 1 3.80 -2.65 -3.12
CA MET A 1 3.86 -2.12 -4.50
C MET A 1 3.07 -2.95 -5.50
N ALA A 2 3.47 -4.20 -5.81
CA ALA A 2 2.84 -5.00 -6.87
C ALA A 2 1.33 -5.22 -6.69
N ALA A 3 0.87 -5.54 -5.47
CA ALA A 3 -0.55 -5.69 -5.18
C ALA A 3 -1.35 -4.39 -5.43
N ALA A 4 -0.79 -3.22 -5.07
CA ALA A 4 -1.44 -1.94 -5.34
C ALA A 4 -1.58 -1.69 -6.86
N GLN A 5 -0.53 -2.00 -7.63
CA GLN A 5 -0.57 -1.92 -9.09
C GLN A 5 -1.60 -2.91 -9.69
N GLY A 6 -1.65 -4.14 -9.17
CA GLY A 6 -2.62 -5.15 -9.60
C GLY A 6 -4.07 -4.73 -9.35
N ILE A 7 -4.34 -4.05 -8.23
CA ILE A 7 -5.67 -3.50 -7.93
C ILE A 7 -6.02 -2.36 -8.90
N ASP A 8 -5.05 -1.55 -9.31
CA ASP A 8 -5.29 -0.49 -10.29
C ASP A 8 -5.60 -1.03 -11.69
N PHE A 9 -5.07 -2.20 -12.07
CA PHE A 9 -5.38 -2.82 -13.35
C PHE A 9 -6.83 -3.32 -13.47
N ILE A 10 -7.50 -3.61 -12.35
CA ILE A 10 -8.88 -4.16 -12.35
C ILE A 10 -9.96 -3.11 -12.12
N ARG A 11 -9.62 -1.81 -12.15
CA ARG A 11 -10.61 -0.73 -12.04
C ARG A 11 -11.65 -0.86 -13.18
N PRO A 12 -12.96 -0.62 -12.91
CA PRO A 12 -13.52 0.13 -11.78
C PRO A 12 -13.83 -0.68 -10.52
N LEU A 13 -13.46 -1.96 -10.44
CA LEU A 13 -13.68 -2.75 -9.24
C LEU A 13 -12.95 -2.13 -8.04
N LYS A 14 -13.61 -2.17 -6.88
CA LYS A 14 -13.10 -1.63 -5.62
C LYS A 14 -12.92 -2.73 -4.60
N SER A 15 -11.87 -2.61 -3.80
CA SER A 15 -11.61 -3.43 -2.63
C SER A 15 -12.46 -2.96 -1.45
N SER A 16 -12.23 -3.55 -0.27
CA SER A 16 -12.87 -3.11 0.96
C SER A 16 -12.43 -1.68 1.33
N PRO A 17 -13.25 -0.91 2.07
CA PRO A 17 -12.92 0.47 2.43
C PRO A 17 -11.56 0.63 3.12
N LEU A 18 -11.17 -0.34 3.95
CA LEU A 18 -9.88 -0.32 4.63
C LEU A 18 -8.71 -0.45 3.65
N LEU A 19 -8.82 -1.37 2.68
CA LEU A 19 -7.79 -1.56 1.66
C LEU A 19 -7.71 -0.37 0.71
N GLU A 20 -8.84 0.24 0.34
CA GLU A 20 -8.84 1.45 -0.50
C GLU A 20 -8.17 2.64 0.21
N LYS A 21 -8.33 2.79 1.53
CA LYS A 21 -7.61 3.81 2.31
C LYS A 21 -6.10 3.60 2.26
N GLU A 22 -5.65 2.35 2.40
CA GLU A 22 -4.22 2.02 2.31
C GLU A 22 -3.67 2.21 0.91
N LEU A 23 -4.43 1.86 -0.13
CA LEU A 23 -4.07 2.15 -1.52
C LEU A 23 -3.93 3.64 -1.78
N GLN A 24 -4.86 4.45 -1.26
CA GLN A 24 -4.79 5.90 -1.39
C GLN A 24 -3.55 6.48 -0.71
N ALA A 25 -3.19 5.96 0.47
CA ALA A 25 -1.97 6.35 1.18
C ALA A 25 -0.71 5.99 0.37
N ILE A 26 -0.62 4.76 -0.15
CA ILE A 26 0.49 4.35 -1.03
C ILE A 26 0.62 5.29 -2.23
N ARG A 27 -0.50 5.70 -2.83
CA ARG A 27 -0.53 6.54 -4.04
C ARG A 27 -0.14 8.01 -3.80
N GLN A 28 -0.04 8.46 -2.55
CA GLN A 28 0.56 9.76 -2.24
C GLN A 28 2.06 9.78 -2.53
N ASP A 29 2.75 8.67 -2.25
CA ASP A 29 4.22 8.58 -2.34
C ASP A 29 4.69 7.75 -3.54
N VAL A 30 3.84 6.85 -4.05
CA VAL A 30 4.16 5.90 -5.11
C VAL A 30 3.10 5.96 -6.20
N ALA A 31 3.39 6.73 -7.24
CA ALA A 31 2.49 6.90 -8.37
C ALA A 31 2.21 5.57 -9.09
N TYR A 32 1.06 5.49 -9.77
CA TYR A 32 0.76 4.37 -10.68
C TYR A 32 1.89 4.20 -11.71
N LEU A 33 2.27 2.95 -11.98
CA LEU A 33 3.32 2.63 -12.94
C LEU A 33 2.71 2.54 -14.34
N GLU A 34 2.60 3.68 -15.02
CA GLU A 34 2.07 3.74 -16.40
C GLU A 34 3.10 3.27 -17.43
N LYS A 35 4.37 3.62 -17.21
CA LYS A 35 5.51 3.28 -18.04
C LYS A 35 6.69 2.90 -17.16
N ASP A 36 7.64 2.18 -17.75
CA ASP A 36 8.88 1.85 -17.07
C ASP A 36 9.60 3.12 -16.61
N ARG A 37 10.05 3.06 -15.35
CA ARG A 37 10.85 4.10 -14.71
C ARG A 37 11.81 3.46 -13.73
N LEU A 38 12.79 4.23 -13.25
CA LEU A 38 13.64 3.78 -12.16
C LEU A 38 12.78 3.54 -10.91
N MET A 39 12.67 2.29 -10.49
CA MET A 39 11.79 1.89 -9.38
C MET A 39 12.44 2.05 -8.01
N ALA A 40 13.75 2.33 -7.93
CA ALA A 40 14.45 2.44 -6.65
C ALA A 40 13.79 3.43 -5.67
N PRO A 41 13.35 4.64 -6.10
CA PRO A 41 12.61 5.56 -5.22
C PRO A 41 11.27 5.01 -4.75
N ASP A 42 10.51 4.36 -5.64
CA ASP A 42 9.21 3.76 -5.31
C ASP A 42 9.36 2.60 -4.32
N VAL A 43 10.39 1.78 -4.50
CA VAL A 43 10.72 0.67 -3.60
C VAL A 43 11.10 1.19 -2.21
N GLU A 44 11.88 2.27 -2.13
CA GLU A 44 12.23 2.88 -0.85
C GLU A 44 11.03 3.49 -0.15
N ALA A 45 10.16 4.22 -0.87
CA ALA A 45 8.91 4.73 -0.32
C ALA A 45 8.01 3.58 0.19
N MET A 46 7.92 2.48 -0.56
CA MET A 46 7.17 1.29 -0.14
C MET A 46 7.78 0.62 1.09
N ARG A 47 9.11 0.62 1.23
CA ARG A 47 9.81 0.12 2.40
C ARG A 47 9.47 0.95 3.63
N LEU A 48 9.52 2.28 3.52
CA LEU A 48 9.15 3.20 4.60
C LEU A 48 7.68 3.06 5.00
N TRP A 49 6.78 2.95 4.01
CA TRP A 49 5.36 2.67 4.22
C TRP A 49 5.16 1.34 4.99
N ALA A 50 5.90 0.29 4.64
CA ALA A 50 5.81 -1.01 5.29
C ALA A 50 6.50 -1.08 6.67
N SER A 51 7.46 -0.19 6.95
CA SER A 51 8.15 -0.15 8.24
C SER A 51 7.50 0.79 9.26
N ARG A 52 6.38 1.42 8.92
CA ARG A 52 5.70 2.33 9.84
C ARG A 52 5.11 1.57 11.04
N GLY A 53 5.04 2.25 12.18
CA GLY A 53 4.50 1.68 13.42
C GLY A 53 2.97 1.75 13.56
N GLN A 54 2.26 2.35 12.59
CA GLN A 54 0.82 2.57 12.65
C GLN A 54 0.12 1.68 11.62
N TRP A 55 -0.59 0.67 12.10
CA TRP A 55 -1.37 -0.23 11.26
C TRP A 55 -2.86 -0.11 11.60
N PRO A 56 -3.77 -0.56 10.70
CA PRO A 56 -5.16 -0.69 11.07
C PRO A 56 -5.32 -1.55 12.32
N SER A 57 -6.21 -1.16 13.22
CA SER A 57 -6.45 -1.87 14.49
C SER A 57 -6.77 -3.36 14.33
N VAL A 58 -7.37 -3.74 13.20
CA VAL A 58 -7.63 -5.15 12.85
C VAL A 58 -6.34 -5.96 12.64
N ILE A 59 -5.27 -5.34 12.14
CA ILE A 59 -3.96 -5.97 12.00
C ILE A 59 -3.25 -5.99 13.36
N GLU A 60 -3.30 -4.88 14.08
CA GLU A 60 -2.73 -4.76 15.44
C GLU A 60 -3.29 -5.83 16.38
N ALA A 61 -4.60 -6.07 16.35
CA ALA A 61 -5.27 -7.11 17.14
C ALA A 61 -4.83 -8.55 16.82
N LEU A 62 -4.19 -8.78 15.67
CA LEU A 62 -3.67 -10.10 15.28
C LEU A 62 -2.22 -10.31 15.70
N LEU A 63 -1.50 -9.25 16.07
CA LEU A 63 -0.09 -9.31 16.40
C LEU A 63 0.09 -9.75 17.86
N PRO A 64 0.73 -10.91 18.13
CA PRO A 64 0.82 -11.48 19.49
C PRO A 64 1.53 -10.58 20.51
N SER A 65 2.40 -9.69 20.04
CA SER A 65 3.22 -8.79 20.84
C SER A 65 2.79 -7.33 20.74
N PHE A 66 1.64 -7.05 20.12
CA PHE A 66 1.11 -5.70 19.97
C PHE A 66 -0.02 -5.53 21.00
N ASN A 67 0.37 -5.52 22.27
CA ASN A 67 -0.45 -5.22 23.44
C ASN A 67 0.46 -4.68 24.55
#